data_AF-A0AAN9Q3U6-F1
#
_entry.id   AF-A0AAN9Q3U6-F1
#
_cell.length_a   1.000
_cell.length_b   1.000
_cell.length_c   1.000
_cell.angle_alpha   90.00
_cell.angle_beta   90.00
_cell.angle_gamma   90.00
#
_symmetry.space_group_name_H-M   'P 1'
#
loop_
_entity.id
_entity.type
_entity.pdbx_description
1 polymer ?
#
loop_
_entity_poly.entity_id
_entity_poly.type
_entity_poly.pdbx_seq_one_letter_code
_entity_poly.pdbx_strand_id
1 'polypeptide(L)'
;MADGLGLGRNVFSRMVREERSDSCLRVNRYPPLMCGVETLSGQNLIGFGEHTDPQIISVLRSNNTSGLQICLTDGTWASIPPDHSSFFVNVGDLLQDL
;
A
#
# COMPACT_ATOMS: atom_id res chain seq x y z
N MET A 1 -3.85 -3.70 16.63
CA MET A 1 -2.93 -4.65 15.98
C MET A 1 -2.28 -5.57 16.99
N ALA A 2 -1.42 -5.08 17.91
CA ALA A 2 -0.74 -5.91 18.91
C ALA A 2 -1.68 -6.78 19.77
N ASP A 3 -2.75 -6.18 20.33
CA ASP A 3 -3.72 -6.91 21.16
C ASP A 3 -4.40 -8.05 20.37
N GLY A 4 -4.68 -7.86 19.08
CA GLY A 4 -5.28 -8.87 18.21
C GLY A 4 -4.35 -10.03 17.87
N LEU A 5 -3.04 -9.84 18.05
CA LEU A 5 -2.01 -10.87 17.92
C LEU A 5 -1.62 -11.48 19.28
N GLY A 6 -2.29 -11.10 20.38
CA GLY A 6 -1.94 -11.56 21.73
C GLY A 6 -0.60 -11.02 22.25
N LEU A 7 -0.05 -9.98 21.62
CA LEU A 7 1.21 -9.35 22.00
C LEU A 7 0.98 -8.21 23.00
N GLY A 8 2.05 -7.78 23.67
CA GLY A 8 2.00 -6.59 24.50
C GLY A 8 1.57 -5.36 23.69
N ARG A 9 0.57 -4.62 24.17
CA ARG A 9 -0.08 -3.49 23.49
C ARG A 9 0.86 -2.51 22.79
N ASN A 10 2.04 -2.27 23.38
CA ASN A 10 2.98 -1.25 22.93
C ASN A 10 4.11 -1.79 22.04
N VAL A 11 4.16 -3.09 21.73
CA VAL A 11 5.28 -3.72 20.99
C VAL A 11 5.59 -2.99 19.69
N PHE A 12 4.61 -2.84 18.79
CA PHE A 12 4.81 -2.15 17.51
C PHE A 12 5.08 -0.65 17.68
N SER A 13 4.38 0.01 18.61
CA SER A 13 4.60 1.44 18.86
C SER A 13 6.01 1.74 19.36
N ARG A 14 6.62 0.79 20.09
CA ARG A 14 8.01 0.89 20.52
C ARG A 14 8.94 0.77 19.32
N MET A 15 8.77 -0.25 18.48
CA MET A 15 9.56 -0.46 17.26
C MET A 15 9.55 0.76 16.32
N VAL A 16 8.39 1.41 16.15
CA VAL A 16 8.26 2.62 15.30
C VAL A 16 8.89 3.86 15.94
N ARG A 17 8.95 3.93 17.28
CA ARG A 17 9.51 5.08 18.02
C ARG A 17 10.98 4.94 18.36
N GLU A 18 11.60 3.80 18.07
CA GLU A 18 13.04 3.63 18.28
C GLU A 18 13.83 4.60 17.38
N GLU A 19 14.92 5.15 17.90
CA GLU A 19 15.75 6.14 17.20
C GLU A 19 16.33 5.60 15.89
N ARG A 20 16.53 4.27 15.81
CA ARG A 20 17.02 3.56 14.63
C ARG A 20 15.90 3.04 13.72
N SER A 21 14.66 3.47 13.95
CA SER A 21 13.52 3.06 13.14
C SER A 21 13.56 3.77 11.78
N ASP A 22 13.65 2.99 10.70
CA ASP A 22 13.62 3.51 9.35
C ASP A 22 12.17 3.75 8.90
N SER A 23 11.66 4.96 9.15
CA SER A 23 10.35 5.42 8.68
C SER A 23 10.48 6.24 7.39
N CYS A 24 9.61 5.99 6.41
CA CYS A 24 9.62 6.68 5.12
C CYS A 24 8.30 7.37 4.82
N LEU A 25 8.37 8.61 4.31
CA LEU A 25 7.25 9.29 3.68
C LEU A 25 7.45 9.28 2.16
N ARG A 26 6.60 8.53 1.44
CA ARG A 26 6.61 8.48 -0.03
C ARG A 26 5.45 9.31 -0.59
N VAL A 27 5.78 10.25 -1.48
CA VAL A 27 4.79 11.06 -2.22
C VAL A 27 4.86 10.70 -3.69
N ASN A 28 3.80 10.08 -4.21
CA ASN A 28 3.71 9.66 -5.60
C ASN A 28 2.83 10.64 -6.41
N ARG A 29 3.31 11.07 -7.58
CA ARG A 29 2.54 11.88 -8.53
C ARG A 29 2.37 11.09 -9.83
N TYR A 30 1.13 10.72 -10.14
CA TYR A 30 0.77 10.09 -11.42
C TYR A 30 0.19 11.14 -12.37
N PRO A 31 0.83 11.44 -13.50
CA PRO A 31 0.31 12.43 -14.45
C PRO A 31 -0.92 11.90 -15.19
N PRO A 32 -1.85 12.79 -15.60
CA PRO A 32 -2.96 12.41 -16.48
C PRO A 32 -2.45 11.82 -17.79
N LEU A 33 -3.16 10.82 -18.31
CA LEU A 33 -2.92 10.30 -19.65
C LEU A 33 -3.31 11.36 -20.68
N MET A 34 -2.43 11.61 -21.65
CA MET A 34 -2.72 12.54 -22.73
C MET A 34 -3.65 11.87 -23.74
N CYS A 35 -4.77 12.55 -24.04
CA CYS A 35 -5.74 12.12 -25.04
C CYS A 35 -5.04 12.00 -26.40
N GLY A 36 -5.00 10.79 -26.99
CA GLY A 36 -4.33 10.52 -28.26
C GLY A 36 -3.24 9.43 -28.20
N VAL A 37 -2.86 8.97 -27.01
CA VAL A 37 -2.07 7.72 -26.86
C VAL A 37 -3.03 6.52 -26.78
N GLU A 38 -3.90 6.39 -27.80
CA GLU A 38 -4.81 5.25 -27.96
C GLU A 38 -4.09 3.99 -28.49
N THR A 39 -2.76 4.01 -28.62
CA THR A 39 -1.96 2.97 -29.30
C THR A 39 -1.14 2.07 -28.37
N LEU A 40 -1.53 1.93 -27.11
CA LEU A 40 -1.08 0.78 -26.30
C LEU A 40 -2.25 -0.20 -26.12
N SER A 41 -2.78 -0.70 -27.23
CA SER A 41 -3.72 -1.83 -27.23
C SER A 41 -3.01 -3.05 -26.63
N GLY A 42 -3.11 -3.21 -25.30
CA GLY A 42 -2.63 -4.39 -24.58
C GLY A 42 -1.61 -4.14 -23.46
N GLN A 43 -1.17 -2.91 -23.18
CA GLN A 43 -0.39 -2.64 -21.97
C GLN A 43 -1.30 -2.05 -20.89
N ASN A 44 -1.50 -2.81 -19.80
CA ASN A 44 -2.04 -2.24 -18.57
C ASN A 44 -1.18 -1.04 -18.18
N LEU A 45 -1.78 0.14 -18.07
CA LEU A 45 -1.10 1.37 -17.67
C LEU A 45 -0.81 1.30 -16.17
N ILE A 46 0.32 0.68 -15.83
CA ILE A 46 0.77 0.47 -14.46
C ILE A 46 1.55 1.70 -14.01
N GLY A 47 0.96 2.48 -13.09
CA GLY A 47 1.64 3.62 -12.47
C GLY A 47 2.70 3.20 -11.45
N PHE A 48 2.41 2.15 -10.68
CA PHE A 48 3.34 1.54 -9.73
C PHE A 48 3.15 0.04 -9.78
N GLY A 49 4.25 -0.70 -10.03
CA GLY A 49 4.23 -2.14 -10.26
C GLY A 49 3.69 -2.94 -9.08
N GLU A 50 3.35 -4.20 -9.35
CA GLU A 50 3.10 -5.17 -8.29
C GLU A 50 4.31 -5.26 -7.35
N HIS A 51 4.05 -5.31 -6.06
CA HIS A 51 5.07 -5.42 -5.02
C HIS A 51 4.41 -5.80 -3.70
N THR A 52 5.22 -6.28 -2.77
CA THR A 52 4.93 -6.24 -1.34
C THR A 52 5.70 -5.08 -0.71
N ASP A 53 5.22 -4.63 0.46
CA ASP A 53 5.88 -3.56 1.19
C ASP A 53 6.88 -4.15 2.19
N PRO A 54 8.18 -3.80 2.14
CA PRO A 54 9.20 -4.41 3.00
C PRO A 54 9.17 -3.95 4.46
N GLN A 55 8.26 -3.05 4.84
CA GLN A 55 8.16 -2.48 6.18
C GLN A 55 7.20 -3.26 7.08
N ILE A 56 7.09 -2.93 8.38
CA ILE A 56 6.12 -3.60 9.29
C ILE A 56 4.68 -3.26 8.89
N ILE A 57 4.43 -2.00 8.55
CA ILE A 57 3.10 -1.51 8.19
C ILE A 57 3.20 -0.33 7.23
N SER A 58 2.30 -0.27 6.25
CA SER A 58 2.13 0.87 5.36
C SER A 58 0.82 1.58 5.68
N VAL A 59 0.86 2.91 5.75
CA VAL A 59 -0.33 3.75 5.84
C VAL A 59 -0.42 4.62 4.59
N LEU A 60 -1.39 4.32 3.72
CA LEU A 60 -1.60 5.00 2.46
C LEU A 60 -2.84 5.90 2.55
N ARG A 61 -2.68 7.19 2.25
CA ARG A 61 -3.83 8.08 2.12
C ARG A 61 -4.56 7.79 0.81
N SER A 62 -5.83 7.42 0.91
CA SER A 62 -6.70 7.30 -0.25
C SER A 62 -7.06 8.67 -0.81
N ASN A 63 -7.30 8.73 -2.12
CA ASN A 63 -7.67 9.95 -2.86
C ASN A 63 -8.96 9.70 -3.66
N ASN A 64 -9.31 10.60 -4.58
CA ASN A 64 -10.53 10.48 -5.38
C ASN A 64 -10.32 9.74 -6.71
N THR A 65 -9.23 8.98 -6.84
CA THR A 65 -8.83 8.35 -8.10
C THR A 65 -8.72 6.83 -7.92
N SER A 66 -9.34 6.07 -8.83
CA SER A 66 -9.17 4.61 -8.90
C SER A 66 -7.75 4.24 -9.35
N GLY A 67 -7.29 3.04 -8.98
CA GLY A 67 -6.02 2.50 -9.48
C GLY A 67 -5.31 1.58 -8.50
N LEU A 68 -5.65 1.64 -7.21
CA LEU A 68 -5.18 0.65 -6.25
C LEU A 68 -5.86 -0.69 -6.53
N GLN A 69 -5.05 -1.74 -6.65
CA GLN A 69 -5.49 -3.11 -6.76
C GLN A 69 -4.70 -3.97 -5.76
N ILE A 70 -5.34 -5.03 -5.25
CA ILE A 70 -4.68 -6.04 -4.42
C ILE A 70 -4.73 -7.38 -5.14
N CYS A 71 -3.65 -8.15 -5.04
CA CYS A 71 -3.62 -9.53 -5.52
C CYS A 71 -4.22 -10.44 -4.45
N LEU A 72 -5.21 -11.24 -4.83
CA LEU A 72 -5.86 -12.23 -3.98
C LEU A 72 -5.05 -13.54 -3.98
N THR A 73 -5.38 -14.44 -3.05
CA THR A 73 -4.68 -15.73 -2.89
C THR A 73 -4.77 -16.65 -4.11
N ASP A 74 -5.76 -16.44 -4.98
CA ASP A 74 -5.92 -17.17 -6.24
C ASP A 74 -5.18 -16.53 -7.42
N GLY A 75 -4.40 -15.47 -7.17
CA GLY A 75 -3.65 -14.72 -8.17
C GLY A 75 -4.47 -13.71 -8.96
N THR A 76 -5.76 -13.55 -8.66
CA THR A 76 -6.61 -12.53 -9.30
C THR A 76 -6.39 -11.16 -8.65
N TRP A 77 -6.64 -10.09 -9.41
CA TRP A 77 -6.50 -8.72 -8.91
C TRP A 77 -7.87 -8.11 -8.62
N ALA A 78 -8.06 -7.66 -7.37
CA ALA A 78 -9.26 -6.96 -6.94
C ALA A 78 -9.01 -5.44 -6.88
N SER A 79 -9.85 -4.67 -7.56
CA SER A 79 -9.80 -3.20 -7.49
C SER A 79 -10.38 -2.68 -6.18
N ILE A 80 -9.66 -1.75 -5.55
CA ILE A 80 -10.11 -1.09 -4.32
C ILE A 80 -10.78 0.24 -4.70
N PRO A 81 -12.06 0.45 -4.35
CA PRO A 81 -12.73 1.71 -4.58
C PRO A 81 -12.04 2.86 -3.83
N PRO A 82 -11.85 4.03 -4.48
CA PRO A 82 -11.32 5.20 -3.79
C PRO A 82 -12.29 5.71 -2.72
N ASP A 83 -11.74 6.16 -1.60
CA ASP A 83 -12.47 6.85 -0.53
C ASP A 83 -11.56 7.93 0.06
N HIS A 84 -11.79 9.17 -0.34
CA HIS A 84 -10.97 10.32 0.03
C HIS A 84 -10.86 10.58 1.55
N SER A 85 -11.77 10.01 2.34
CA SER A 85 -11.79 10.15 3.80
C SER A 85 -10.98 9.08 4.52
N SER A 86 -10.59 8.02 3.80
CA SER A 86 -9.98 6.82 4.36
C SER A 86 -8.46 6.78 4.22
N PHE A 87 -7.85 5.97 5.08
CA PHE A 87 -6.50 5.46 4.93
C PHE A 87 -6.56 3.96 4.69
N PHE A 88 -5.75 3.48 3.76
CA PHE A 88 -5.50 2.05 3.59
C PHE A 88 -4.30 1.67 4.44
N VAL A 89 -4.45 0.57 5.18
CA VAL A 89 -3.43 0.06 6.08
C VAL A 89 -3.04 -1.33 5.62
N ASN A 90 -1.79 -1.52 5.20
CA ASN A 90 -1.29 -2.80 4.73
C ASN A 90 -0.28 -3.36 5.73
N VAL A 91 -0.36 -4.67 5.96
CA VAL A 91 0.70 -5.44 6.61
C VAL A 91 1.82 -5.60 5.58
N GLY A 92 3.06 -5.31 5.98
CA GLY A 92 4.22 -5.55 5.13
C GLY A 92 5.02 -6.77 5.58
N ASP A 93 6.06 -7.09 4.81
CA ASP A 93 6.79 -8.35 4.87
C ASP A 93 7.38 -8.60 6.26
N LEU A 94 7.95 -7.57 6.89
CA LEU A 94 8.54 -7.69 8.23
C LEU A 94 7.53 -8.08 9.31
N LEU A 95 6.25 -7.72 9.16
CA LEU A 95 5.22 -8.15 10.12
C LEU A 95 4.67 -9.53 9.79
N GLN A 96 4.67 -9.91 8.52
CA GLN A 96 4.21 -11.23 8.10
C GLN A 96 5.17 -12.35 8.56
N ASP A 97 6.47 -12.04 8.65
CA ASP A 97 7.51 -12.99 9.08
C ASP A 97 7.79 -12.97 10.60
N LEU A 98 7.09 -12.13 11.38
CA LEU A 98 7.18 -12.06 12.85
C LEU A 98 6.27 -13.08 13.55
#